data_AF-A0A0D0DG57-F1
#
_entry.id   AF-A0A0D0DG57-F1
#
_cell.length_a   1.000
_cell.length_b   1.000
_cell.length_c   1.000
_cell.angle_alpha   90.00
_cell.angle_beta   90.00
_cell.angle_gamma   90.00
#
_symmetry.space_group_name_H-M   'P 1'
#
loop_
_entity.id
_entity.type
_entity.pdbx_description
1 polymer ?
#
loop_
_entity_poly.entity_id
_entity_poly.type
_entity_poly.pdbx_seq_one_letter_code
_entity_poly.pdbx_strand_id
1 'polypeptide(L)'
;MSTRKSCDAHYKIPKLDASGKNWSSWKARLEVTLTGRKLLSYLHGMKPMPIDPTVGKLPAWVPTTPAEIAEVADYKKNLKGWTEKNALVQEQITTAIPDSLFICLA
;
A
#
# COMPACT_ATOMS: atom_id res chain seq x y z
N MET A 1 -1.90 -35.48 22.88
CA MET A 1 -2.08 -34.02 22.84
C MET A 1 -0.89 -33.40 22.12
N SER A 2 -1.02 -33.17 20.80
CA SER A 2 0.05 -32.53 20.02
C SER A 2 -0.28 -31.05 19.93
N THR A 3 0.45 -30.23 20.68
CA THR A 3 0.41 -28.77 20.54
C THR A 3 0.94 -28.42 19.15
N ARG A 4 0.04 -28.27 18.18
CA ARG A 4 0.36 -27.56 16.95
C ARG A 4 0.80 -26.17 17.37
N LYS A 5 2.10 -25.89 17.30
CA LYS A 5 2.62 -24.52 17.30
C LYS A 5 1.80 -23.81 16.24
N SER A 6 0.90 -22.92 16.65
CA SER A 6 0.22 -22.03 15.73
C SER A 6 1.33 -21.36 14.92
N CYS A 7 1.32 -21.53 13.60
CA CYS A 7 2.23 -20.82 12.70
C CYS A 7 1.86 -19.33 12.62
N ASP A 8 1.49 -18.74 13.76
CA ASP A 8 1.28 -17.32 14.01
C ASP A 8 2.61 -16.60 14.24
N ALA A 9 3.67 -17.14 13.64
CA ALA A 9 4.86 -16.36 13.34
C ALA A 9 4.42 -15.36 12.28
N HIS A 10 3.81 -14.27 12.73
CA HIS A 10 3.65 -13.01 12.03
C HIS A 10 4.86 -12.88 11.11
N TYR A 11 4.64 -12.97 9.80
CA TYR A 11 5.70 -12.98 8.80
C TYR A 11 6.48 -11.66 8.93
N LYS A 12 7.47 -11.64 9.82
CA LYS A 12 8.32 -10.47 10.06
C LYS A 12 9.12 -10.29 8.78
N ILE A 13 8.90 -9.17 8.13
CA ILE A 13 9.75 -8.72 7.03
C ILE A 13 11.11 -8.43 7.68
N PRO A 14 12.19 -9.11 7.27
CA PRO A 14 13.52 -8.84 7.80
C PRO A 14 13.91 -7.40 7.43
N LYS A 15 14.86 -6.81 8.16
CA LYS A 15 15.48 -5.58 7.64
C LYS A 15 16.28 -5.89 6.39
N LEU A 16 16.23 -5.00 5.41
CA LEU A 16 17.12 -5.04 4.25
C LEU A 16 18.54 -4.78 4.73
N ASP A 17 19.47 -5.63 4.31
CA ASP A 17 20.88 -5.45 4.61
C ASP A 17 21.40 -4.23 3.81
N ALA A 18 22.22 -3.38 4.43
CA ALA A 18 22.75 -2.19 3.77
C ALA A 18 23.60 -2.50 2.53
N SER A 19 24.17 -3.71 2.44
CA SER A 19 24.87 -4.19 1.24
C SER A 19 23.94 -4.79 0.17
N GLY A 20 22.63 -4.91 0.44
CA GLY A 20 21.64 -5.51 -0.45
C GLY A 20 21.70 -7.04 -0.57
N LYS A 21 22.62 -7.72 0.14
CA LYS A 21 22.86 -9.17 0.02
C LYS A 21 21.62 -10.04 0.26
N ASN A 22 20.68 -9.59 1.09
CA ASN A 22 19.45 -10.31 1.41
C ASN A 22 18.22 -9.84 0.59
N TRP A 23 18.41 -9.02 -0.46
CA TRP A 23 17.33 -8.43 -1.26
C TRP A 23 16.25 -9.43 -1.69
N SER A 24 16.64 -10.56 -2.29
CA SER A 24 15.68 -11.56 -2.80
C SER A 24 14.81 -12.15 -1.68
N SER A 25 15.42 -12.44 -0.53
CA SER A 25 14.71 -12.97 0.63
C SER A 25 13.84 -11.92 1.31
N TRP A 26 14.31 -10.67 1.36
CA TRP A 26 13.53 -9.53 1.85
C TRP A 26 12.27 -9.31 1.00
N LYS A 27 12.43 -9.22 -0.33
CA LYS A 27 11.34 -9.01 -1.29
C LYS A 27 10.31 -10.12 -1.22
N ALA A 28 10.75 -11.38 -1.22
CA ALA A 28 9.84 -12.53 -1.14
C ALA A 28 8.99 -12.51 0.15
N ARG A 29 9.60 -12.15 1.29
CA ARG A 29 8.87 -12.05 2.57
C ARG A 29 7.90 -10.87 2.60
N LEU A 30 8.27 -9.73 2.01
CA LEU A 30 7.37 -8.59 1.83
C LEU A 30 6.15 -8.99 0.98
N GLU A 31 6.37 -9.60 -0.19
CA GLU A 31 5.30 -10.00 -1.10
C GLU A 31 4.36 -11.05 -0.48
N VAL A 32 4.88 -12.06 0.21
CA VAL A 32 4.07 -13.06 0.93
C VAL A 32 3.23 -12.40 2.02
N THR A 33 3.83 -11.48 2.79
CA THR A 33 3.13 -10.74 3.86
C THR A 33 2.01 -9.89 3.30
N LEU A 34 2.27 -9.15 2.23
CA LEU A 34 1.28 -8.31 1.55
C LEU A 34 0.18 -9.14 0.89
N THR A 35 0.51 -10.31 0.36
CA THR A 35 -0.46 -11.27 -0.20
C THR A 35 -1.44 -11.72 0.89
N GLY A 36 -0.94 -12.15 2.05
CA GLY A 36 -1.77 -12.53 3.19
C GLY A 36 -2.68 -11.39 3.70
N ARG A 37 -2.27 -10.14 3.51
CA ARG A 37 -3.04 -8.93 3.86
C ARG A 37 -3.94 -8.41 2.73
N LYS A 38 -3.95 -9.04 1.55
CA LYS A 38 -4.65 -8.55 0.34
C LYS A 38 -4.20 -7.15 -0.10
N LEU A 39 -2.92 -6.82 0.11
CA LEU A 39 -2.30 -5.53 -0.21
C LEU A 39 -1.29 -5.60 -1.37
N LEU A 40 -0.98 -6.80 -1.89
CA LEU A 40 0.05 -6.98 -2.94
C LEU A 40 -0.20 -6.10 -4.19
N SER A 41 -1.46 -5.87 -4.56
CA SER A 41 -1.81 -5.04 -5.71
C SER A 41 -1.42 -3.57 -5.55
N TYR A 42 -1.29 -3.06 -4.32
CA TYR A 42 -0.80 -1.70 -4.07
C TYR A 42 0.71 -1.61 -4.30
N LEU A 43 1.47 -2.65 -3.92
CA LEU A 43 2.91 -2.70 -4.17
C LEU A 43 3.24 -2.68 -5.66
N HIS A 44 2.49 -3.44 -6.47
CA HIS A 44 2.72 -3.53 -7.92
C HIS A 44 2.03 -2.41 -8.72
N GLY A 45 1.35 -1.47 -8.07
CA GLY A 45 0.56 -0.44 -8.77
C GLY A 45 -0.63 -0.98 -9.56
N MET A 46 -0.99 -2.27 -9.39
CA MET A 46 -2.15 -2.89 -10.03
C MET A 46 -3.48 -2.35 -9.47
N LYS A 47 -3.46 -1.79 -8.26
CA LYS A 47 -4.61 -1.04 -7.72
C LYS A 47 -4.39 0.46 -7.96
N PRO A 48 -4.96 1.04 -9.04
CA PRO A 48 -4.76 2.46 -9.33
C PRO A 48 -5.43 3.34 -8.27
N MET A 49 -4.86 4.52 -8.07
CA MET A 49 -5.50 5.59 -7.31
C MET A 49 -6.84 5.94 -7.98
N PRO A 50 -7.92 6.16 -7.22
CA PRO A 50 -9.18 6.62 -7.78
C PRO A 50 -9.00 7.91 -8.57
N ILE A 51 -9.68 8.01 -9.71
CA ILE A 51 -9.65 9.20 -10.57
C ILE A 51 -10.61 10.23 -10.00
N ASP A 52 -10.13 11.47 -9.86
CA ASP A 52 -10.96 12.57 -9.38
C ASP A 52 -12.03 12.91 -10.42
N PRO A 53 -13.33 12.88 -10.06
CA PRO A 53 -14.43 13.21 -10.98
C PRO A 53 -14.41 14.67 -11.45
N THR A 54 -13.62 15.55 -10.84
CA THR A 54 -13.44 16.93 -11.34
C THR A 54 -12.42 17.04 -12.48
N VAL A 55 -11.69 15.97 -12.81
CA VAL A 55 -10.72 15.99 -13.92
C VAL A 55 -11.45 16.29 -15.23
N GLY A 56 -11.00 17.32 -15.94
CA GLY A 56 -11.63 17.79 -17.17
C GLY A 56 -12.86 18.67 -16.98
N LYS A 57 -13.24 19.00 -15.74
CA LYS A 57 -14.28 19.98 -15.42
C LYS A 57 -13.69 21.38 -15.26
N LEU A 58 -14.54 22.39 -15.36
CA LEU A 58 -14.16 23.78 -15.07
C LEU A 58 -13.82 23.95 -13.57
N PRO A 59 -12.92 24.87 -13.18
CA PRO A 59 -12.55 25.07 -11.77
C PRO A 59 -13.72 25.41 -10.83
N ALA A 60 -14.77 26.03 -11.34
CA ALA A 60 -15.97 26.38 -10.58
C ALA A 60 -17.07 25.29 -10.64
N TRP A 61 -16.78 24.12 -11.23
CA TRP A 61 -17.76 23.05 -11.31
C TRP A 61 -18.10 22.52 -9.93
N VAL A 62 -19.40 22.35 -9.70
CA VAL A 62 -19.96 21.71 -8.50
C VAL A 62 -20.94 20.64 -8.95
N PRO A 63 -21.01 19.49 -8.26
CA PRO A 63 -21.99 18.46 -8.58
C PRO A 63 -23.40 19.01 -8.30
N THR A 64 -24.29 18.93 -9.29
CA THR A 64 -25.66 19.47 -9.19
C THR A 64 -26.72 18.41 -9.35
N THR A 65 -26.42 17.33 -10.07
CA THR A 65 -27.33 16.20 -10.23
C THR A 65 -27.13 15.16 -9.11
N PRO A 66 -28.17 14.39 -8.74
CA PRO A 66 -28.01 13.29 -7.78
C PRO A 66 -26.92 12.29 -8.17
N ALA A 67 -26.72 12.06 -9.46
CA ALA A 67 -25.68 11.17 -9.98
C ALA A 67 -24.26 11.72 -9.74
N GLU A 68 -24.02 13.00 -10.03
CA GLU A 68 -22.72 13.65 -9.78
C GLU A 68 -22.40 13.71 -8.28
N ILE A 69 -23.41 13.98 -7.44
CA ILE A 69 -23.25 14.00 -5.98
C ILE A 69 -22.85 12.61 -5.47
N ALA A 70 -23.51 11.56 -5.96
CA ALA A 70 -23.18 10.18 -5.62
C ALA A 70 -21.76 9.79 -6.10
N GLU A 71 -21.39 10.16 -7.32
CA GLU A 71 -20.05 9.90 -7.87
C GLU A 71 -18.95 10.56 -7.03
N VAL A 72 -19.12 11.83 -6.65
CA VAL A 72 -18.15 12.54 -5.79
C VAL A 72 -18.07 11.89 -4.40
N ALA A 73 -19.20 11.45 -3.84
CA ALA A 73 -19.22 10.76 -2.55
C ALA A 73 -18.49 9.41 -2.61
N ASP A 74 -18.74 8.61 -3.65
CA ASP A 74 -18.07 7.33 -3.88
C ASP A 74 -16.57 7.51 -4.14
N TYR A 75 -16.19 8.52 -4.92
CA TYR A 75 -14.79 8.89 -5.12
C TYR A 75 -14.08 9.15 -3.79
N LYS A 76 -14.63 10.01 -2.92
CA LYS A 76 -14.03 10.33 -1.61
C LYS A 76 -13.87 9.09 -0.73
N LYS A 77 -14.88 8.21 -0.71
CA LYS A 77 -14.84 6.96 0.04
C LYS A 77 -13.74 6.02 -0.49
N ASN A 78 -13.67 5.86 -1.82
CA ASN A 78 -12.69 5.03 -2.47
C ASN A 78 -11.27 5.58 -2.29
N LEU A 79 -11.09 6.89 -2.39
CA LEU A 79 -9.81 7.58 -2.20
C LEU A 79 -9.28 7.37 -0.78
N LYS A 80 -10.14 7.53 0.23
CA LYS A 80 -9.78 7.28 1.62
C LYS A 80 -9.29 5.84 1.81
N GLY A 81 -10.09 4.86 1.38
CA GLY A 81 -9.72 3.45 1.52
C GLY A 81 -8.49 3.04 0.71
N TRP A 82 -8.26 3.67 -0.45
CA TRP A 82 -7.04 3.48 -1.23
C TRP A 82 -5.82 4.05 -0.50
N THR A 83 -5.93 5.28 0.01
CA THR A 83 -4.84 5.99 0.71
C THR A 83 -4.40 5.25 1.96
N GLU A 84 -5.34 4.78 2.79
CA GLU A 84 -5.06 3.99 3.99
C GLU A 84 -4.27 2.71 3.65
N LYS A 85 -4.72 1.96 2.63
CA LYS A 85 -4.07 0.72 2.22
C LYS A 85 -2.71 0.96 1.59
N ASN A 86 -2.57 2.01 0.77
CA ASN A 86 -1.30 2.40 0.18
C ASN A 86 -0.29 2.80 1.27
N ALA A 87 -0.71 3.58 2.26
CA ALA A 87 0.12 3.98 3.39
C ALA A 87 0.61 2.77 4.20
N LEU A 88 -0.23 1.76 4.45
CA LEU A 88 0.19 0.53 5.12
C LEU A 88 1.30 -0.22 4.35
N VAL A 89 1.23 -0.24 3.01
CA VAL A 89 2.30 -0.83 2.19
C VAL A 89 3.58 -0.01 2.30
N GLN A 90 3.50 1.32 2.22
CA GLN A 90 4.65 2.21 2.37
C GLN A 90 5.30 2.09 3.75
N GLU A 91 4.50 1.99 4.82
CA GLU A 91 4.97 1.77 6.19
C GLU A 91 5.74 0.45 6.31
N GLN A 92 5.22 -0.64 5.72
CA GLN A 92 5.92 -1.93 5.74
C GLN A 92 7.25 -1.90 5.01
N ILE A 93 7.34 -1.16 3.90
CA ILE A 93 8.60 -1.00 3.15
C ILE A 93 9.58 -0.18 3.97
N THR A 94 9.16 1.00 4.44
CA THR A 94 10.02 1.98 5.12
C THR A 94 10.55 1.45 6.45
N THR A 95 9.75 0.76 7.25
CA THR A 95 10.20 0.16 8.52
C THR A 95 11.20 -0.99 8.33
N ALA A 96 11.23 -1.59 7.14
CA ALA A 96 12.11 -2.70 6.80
C ALA A 96 13.37 -2.26 6.03
N ILE A 97 13.50 -0.98 5.65
CA ILE A 97 14.70 -0.44 5.00
C ILE A 97 15.51 0.33 6.07
N PRO A 98 16.82 0.07 6.23
CA PRO A 98 17.67 0.84 7.14
C PRO A 98 17.90 2.27 6.63
N ASP A 99 17.97 3.24 7.55
CA ASP A 99 18.22 4.67 7.28
C ASP A 99 19.47 4.92 6.43
N SER A 100 20.51 4.09 6.58
CA SER A 100 21.73 4.17 5.76
C SER A 100 21.47 4.06 4.26
N LEU A 101 20.40 3.37 3.85
CA LEU A 101 19.99 3.29 2.44
C LEU A 101 19.13 4.48 2.00
N PHE A 102 18.50 5.20 2.91
CA PHE A 102 17.77 6.44 2.60
C PHE A 102 18.71 7.62 2.35
N ILE A 103 19.86 7.66 3.03
CA ILE A 103 20.81 8.78 2.97
C ILE A 103 21.69 8.73 1.70
N CYS A 104 21.96 7.54 1.15
CA CYS A 104 22.78 7.38 -0.05
C CYS A 104 22.05 7.66 -1.39
N LEU A 105 20.78 8.07 -1.35
CA LEU A 105 19.98 8.40 -2.54
C LEU A 105 19.78 9.92 -2.74
N ALA A 106 20.46 10.76 -1.94
CA ALA A 106 20.46 12.22 -2.07
C ALA A 106 21.62 12.74 -2.95
#